data_AF-A0A1V2LDJ2-F1
#
_entry.id   AF-A0A1V2LDJ2-F1
#
_cell.length_a   1.000
_cell.length_b   1.000
_cell.length_c   1.000
_cell.angle_alpha   90.00
_cell.angle_beta   90.00
_cell.angle_gamma   90.00
#
_symmetry.space_group_name_H-M   'P 1'
#
loop_
_entity.id
_entity.type
_entity.pdbx_description
1 polymer ?
#
loop_
_entity_poly.entity_id
_entity_poly.type
_entity_poly.pdbx_seq_one_letter_code
_entity_poly.pdbx_strand_id
1 'polypeptide(L)'
;MPPRRFQHSQAAAVSRPERSIPQFQFISSANASNISASDRQALIDILNESFREQTLDRSTFYASLIHNKPVYTSEGADGYADLKLAQLIRSHPVKEKRSRLEQAFAKFERKEPLGNHGPIQSTPKEPTPTQNKVMNGDLRTSKPTRNILSLASIIPDIGKHDFPLDLLLRGTGSRHNFVNDYMTEVELGARNHPRLQTPQRVALLKQLVLEANNQTNALISIDMEAHEFSKDKVTEIGISIYDPAKDALSTFPTIKNIHILPEEVIRLRNGAFVADNKDKFLGGSSIIMPTSKAADLIQCILNYYFYDRPGMSACIVGHNVAGDLTWLKGLGVTIPHNATVLDTQKIYNITHGDRLSSLGGILRRFDIPHAYLHNAGNDAYYTLMLLMKLCDPSFRRNHAVDSFEADEEYIAKMEEMAERPPPDMLRGSRPSKPRKAKKVLETLPPTRYTNYSHALRDLFQPKP
;
A
#
# COMPACT_ATOMS: atom_id res chain seq x y z
N MET A 1 16.85 -59.83 18.27
CA MET A 1 17.90 -58.91 17.74
C MET A 1 18.32 -57.98 18.88
N PRO A 2 19.62 -57.76 19.12
CA PRO A 2 20.09 -56.91 20.21
C PRO A 2 20.04 -55.43 19.81
N PRO A 3 20.04 -54.49 20.78
CA PRO A 3 20.12 -53.06 20.48
C PRO A 3 21.57 -52.70 20.09
N ARG A 4 21.74 -52.06 18.92
CA ARG A 4 23.04 -51.58 18.45
C ARG A 4 23.45 -50.31 19.21
N ARG A 5 24.65 -50.37 19.82
CA ARG A 5 25.43 -49.24 20.34
C ARG A 5 25.65 -48.18 19.25
N PHE A 6 25.38 -46.92 19.56
CA PHE A 6 25.91 -45.78 18.80
C PHE A 6 27.38 -45.57 19.17
N GLN A 7 28.27 -45.72 18.19
CA GLN A 7 29.66 -45.27 18.29
C GLN A 7 29.74 -43.80 17.88
N HIS A 8 30.33 -42.97 18.74
CA HIS A 8 30.74 -41.61 18.40
C HIS A 8 31.90 -41.67 17.39
N SER A 9 31.65 -41.31 16.14
CA SER A 9 32.71 -40.98 15.17
C SER A 9 33.10 -39.52 15.32
N GLN A 10 34.38 -39.28 15.58
CA GLN A 10 35.02 -37.96 15.62
C GLN A 10 34.74 -37.17 14.33
N ALA A 11 34.26 -35.94 14.47
CA ALA A 11 34.10 -35.02 13.36
C ALA A 11 35.49 -34.55 12.89
N ALA A 12 35.88 -34.97 11.68
CA ALA A 12 36.99 -34.36 10.97
C ALA A 12 36.63 -32.91 10.64
N ALA A 13 37.47 -31.96 11.09
CA ALA A 13 37.38 -30.56 10.76
C ALA A 13 37.66 -30.37 9.26
N VAL A 14 36.59 -30.28 8.46
CA VAL A 14 36.68 -29.79 7.07
C VAL A 14 36.72 -28.27 7.16
N SER A 15 37.88 -27.71 6.83
CA SER A 15 38.05 -26.27 6.63
C SER A 15 37.05 -25.78 5.58
N ARG A 16 36.17 -24.85 5.97
CA ARG A 16 35.33 -24.14 5.00
C ARG A 16 36.25 -23.29 4.12
N PRO A 17 36.12 -23.31 2.78
CA PRO A 17 36.83 -22.36 1.95
C PRO A 17 36.33 -20.95 2.30
N GLU A 18 37.26 -20.00 2.49
CA GLU A 18 36.93 -18.58 2.51
C GLU A 18 36.13 -18.26 1.24
N ARG A 19 34.84 -17.97 1.40
CA ARG A 19 34.03 -17.45 0.29
C ARG A 19 34.62 -16.09 -0.08
N SER A 20 35.19 -15.99 -1.28
CA SER A 20 35.56 -14.72 -1.87
C SER A 20 34.37 -13.76 -1.82
N ILE A 21 34.62 -12.58 -1.26
CA ILE A 21 33.63 -11.51 -1.10
C ILE A 21 33.32 -10.96 -2.50
N PRO A 22 32.07 -11.00 -3.00
CA PRO A 22 31.75 -10.44 -4.31
C PRO A 22 32.02 -8.92 -4.32
N GLN A 23 32.82 -8.45 -5.27
CA GLN A 23 32.99 -7.02 -5.52
C GLN A 23 31.75 -6.46 -6.26
N PHE A 24 31.34 -5.25 -5.88
CA PHE A 24 30.21 -4.53 -6.48
C PHE A 24 30.49 -4.22 -7.96
N GLN A 25 29.55 -4.51 -8.87
CA GLN A 25 29.59 -4.05 -10.27
C GLN A 25 28.24 -3.44 -10.66
N PHE A 26 28.26 -2.24 -11.25
CA PHE A 26 27.07 -1.64 -11.87
C PHE A 26 26.85 -2.26 -13.26
N ILE A 27 25.64 -2.72 -13.55
CA ILE A 27 25.20 -3.02 -14.92
C ILE A 27 24.65 -1.72 -15.53
N SER A 28 25.26 -1.24 -16.61
CA SER A 28 24.94 0.04 -17.25
C SER A 28 23.55 0.03 -17.91
N SER A 29 22.73 1.06 -17.66
CA SER A 29 21.62 1.47 -18.54
C SER A 29 21.95 2.77 -19.28
N ALA A 30 21.29 2.98 -20.42
CA ALA A 30 21.73 3.82 -21.54
C ALA A 30 21.82 5.35 -21.33
N ASN A 31 21.53 5.90 -20.14
CA ASN A 31 21.82 7.30 -19.79
C ASN A 31 23.12 7.49 -18.98
N ALA A 32 23.89 6.41 -18.79
CA ALA A 32 25.18 6.42 -18.09
C ALA A 32 26.36 7.01 -18.89
N SER A 33 26.12 7.69 -20.02
CA SER A 33 27.14 8.02 -21.02
C SER A 33 28.02 9.25 -20.73
N ASN A 34 27.86 9.97 -19.62
CA ASN A 34 28.63 11.21 -19.35
C ASN A 34 29.31 11.31 -17.96
N ILE A 35 29.72 10.20 -17.35
CA ILE A 35 30.47 10.21 -16.07
C ILE A 35 31.78 9.43 -16.24
N SER A 36 32.89 9.96 -15.71
CA SER A 36 34.17 9.26 -15.78
C SER A 36 34.10 7.94 -15.00
N ALA A 37 34.68 6.86 -15.55
CA ALA A 37 34.73 5.56 -14.88
C ALA A 37 35.41 5.64 -13.49
N SER A 38 36.37 6.57 -13.34
CA SER A 38 37.05 6.84 -12.07
C SER A 38 36.12 7.37 -10.98
N ASP A 39 35.18 8.26 -11.30
CA ASP A 39 34.27 8.85 -10.30
C ASP A 39 33.25 7.84 -9.79
N ARG A 40 32.78 6.95 -10.69
CA ARG A 40 31.91 5.83 -10.31
C ARG A 40 32.62 4.85 -9.38
N GLN A 41 33.87 4.52 -9.71
CA GLN A 41 34.66 3.60 -8.89
C GLN A 41 34.92 4.17 -7.50
N ALA A 42 35.21 5.47 -7.40
CA ALA A 42 35.42 6.14 -6.10
C ALA A 42 34.18 6.04 -5.19
N LEU A 43 32.97 6.16 -5.73
CA LEU A 43 31.74 6.05 -4.94
C LEU A 43 31.50 4.61 -4.46
N ILE A 44 31.78 3.63 -5.33
CA ILE A 44 31.71 2.20 -5.01
C ILE A 44 32.71 1.84 -3.90
N ASP A 45 33.92 2.36 -3.98
CA ASP A 45 34.99 2.04 -3.02
C ASP A 45 34.65 2.55 -1.62
N ILE A 46 34.13 3.78 -1.49
CA ILE A 46 33.75 4.37 -0.20
C ILE A 46 32.57 3.60 0.43
N LEU A 47 31.60 3.18 -0.38
CA LEU A 47 30.49 2.36 0.12
C LEU A 47 30.97 0.98 0.58
N ASN A 48 31.82 0.31 -0.22
CA ASN A 48 32.40 -0.97 0.14
C ASN A 48 33.23 -0.92 1.42
N GLU A 49 34.04 0.14 1.60
CA GLU A 49 34.78 0.42 2.81
C GLU A 49 33.83 0.60 4.02
N SER A 50 32.76 1.39 3.85
CA SER A 50 31.78 1.66 4.90
C SER A 50 31.01 0.42 5.35
N PHE A 51 30.76 -0.53 4.43
CA PHE A 51 30.19 -1.84 4.76
C PHE A 51 31.19 -2.77 5.43
N ARG A 52 32.47 -2.75 5.03
CA ARG A 52 33.53 -3.56 5.67
C ARG A 52 33.71 -3.14 7.13
N GLU A 53 33.61 -1.84 7.40
CA GLU A 53 33.68 -1.28 8.74
C GLU A 53 32.36 -1.33 9.51
N GLN A 54 31.29 -1.89 8.93
CA GLN A 54 29.95 -2.01 9.53
C GLN A 54 29.32 -0.67 9.97
N THR A 55 29.84 0.45 9.43
CA THR A 55 29.26 1.78 9.66
C THR A 55 27.96 1.99 8.88
N LEU A 56 27.74 1.18 7.84
CA LEU A 56 26.47 1.00 7.18
C LEU A 56 26.10 -0.48 7.18
N ASP A 57 24.82 -0.77 7.36
CA ASP A 57 24.31 -2.13 7.22
C ASP A 57 24.04 -2.45 5.75
N ARG A 58 24.60 -3.57 5.28
CA ARG A 58 24.37 -4.12 3.95
C ARG A 58 22.89 -4.45 3.74
N SER A 59 22.15 -4.85 4.76
CA SER A 59 20.73 -5.20 4.62
C SER A 59 19.87 -3.98 4.25
N THR A 60 20.16 -2.81 4.83
CA THR A 60 19.50 -1.53 4.52
C THR A 60 19.85 -1.02 3.12
N PHE A 61 21.08 -1.28 2.67
CA PHE A 61 21.54 -0.90 1.33
C PHE A 61 21.03 -1.82 0.22
N TYR A 62 21.08 -3.14 0.44
CA TYR A 62 20.50 -4.10 -0.49
C TYR A 62 18.96 -3.93 -0.52
N ALA A 63 18.26 -3.63 0.58
CA ALA A 63 16.83 -3.31 0.53
C ALA A 63 16.50 -2.09 -0.36
N SER A 64 17.46 -1.19 -0.58
CA SER A 64 17.31 -0.03 -1.47
C SER A 64 17.79 -0.26 -2.92
N LEU A 65 18.64 -1.28 -3.17
CA LEU A 65 19.20 -1.64 -4.48
C LEU A 65 18.81 -3.05 -5.01
N ILE A 66 18.03 -3.85 -4.28
CA ILE A 66 17.53 -5.19 -4.67
C ILE A 66 16.55 -5.13 -5.87
N HIS A 67 16.28 -3.97 -6.45
CA HIS A 67 15.80 -3.92 -7.82
C HIS A 67 16.97 -4.07 -8.79
N ASN A 68 17.47 -5.30 -8.88
CA ASN A 68 18.33 -5.76 -9.95
C ASN A 68 17.51 -5.83 -11.26
N LYS A 69 17.07 -4.69 -11.79
CA LYS A 69 16.45 -4.58 -13.11
C LYS A 69 17.02 -3.38 -13.88
N PRO A 70 17.39 -3.56 -15.16
CA PRO A 70 17.45 -2.45 -16.09
C PRO A 70 16.03 -1.92 -16.25
N VAL A 71 15.77 -0.73 -15.72
CA VAL A 71 14.48 -0.06 -15.89
C VAL A 71 14.57 0.77 -17.16
N TYR A 72 14.15 0.18 -18.27
CA TYR A 72 13.72 0.96 -19.42
C TYR A 72 12.33 1.52 -19.13
N THR A 73 12.21 2.84 -19.06
CA THR A 73 10.97 3.53 -19.41
C THR A 73 11.34 4.82 -20.13
N SER A 74 10.63 5.14 -21.20
CA SER A 74 10.51 6.53 -21.64
C SER A 74 9.96 7.33 -20.45
N GLU A 75 10.84 8.13 -19.84
CA GLU A 75 10.56 9.15 -18.82
C GLU A 75 10.21 8.64 -17.40
N GLY A 76 11.16 8.77 -16.46
CA GLY A 76 10.83 9.05 -15.05
C GLY A 76 11.46 8.19 -13.93
N ALA A 77 12.13 7.06 -14.22
CA ALA A 77 12.64 6.17 -13.17
C ALA A 77 13.98 6.61 -12.54
N ASP A 78 14.79 7.39 -13.25
CA ASP A 78 16.15 7.78 -12.82
C ASP A 78 16.12 8.57 -11.49
N GLY A 79 15.09 9.41 -11.28
CA GLY A 79 14.97 10.23 -10.08
C GLY A 79 14.70 9.47 -8.77
N TYR A 80 14.12 8.26 -8.83
CA TYR A 80 13.71 7.54 -7.61
C TYR A 80 14.87 6.77 -6.95
N ALA A 81 15.78 6.21 -7.77
CA ALA A 81 17.01 5.60 -7.28
C ALA A 81 17.97 6.65 -6.70
N ASP A 82 18.06 7.80 -7.38
CA ASP A 82 18.88 8.93 -6.94
C ASP A 82 18.38 9.53 -5.62
N LEU A 83 17.07 9.62 -5.41
CA LEU A 83 16.49 10.08 -4.14
C LEU A 83 16.82 9.16 -2.96
N LYS A 84 16.77 7.82 -3.16
CA LYS A 84 17.09 6.87 -2.08
C LYS A 84 18.59 6.81 -1.77
N LEU A 85 19.44 6.91 -2.79
CA LEU A 85 20.89 7.00 -2.59
C LEU A 85 21.28 8.31 -1.90
N ALA A 86 20.67 9.44 -2.29
CA ALA A 86 20.85 10.73 -1.63
C ALA A 86 20.42 10.70 -0.15
N GLN A 87 19.31 10.04 0.17
CA GLN A 87 18.85 9.86 1.55
C GLN A 87 19.84 9.05 2.38
N LEU A 88 20.38 7.95 1.83
CA LEU A 88 21.37 7.11 2.51
C LEU A 88 22.68 7.87 2.77
N ILE A 89 23.17 8.60 1.78
CA ILE A 89 24.39 9.43 1.90
C ILE A 89 24.19 10.45 3.03
N ARG A 90 23.04 11.14 3.06
CA ARG A 90 22.71 12.10 4.13
C ARG A 90 22.56 11.45 5.50
N SER A 91 22.19 10.18 5.59
CA SER A 91 22.06 9.45 6.86
C SER A 91 23.33 8.75 7.33
N HIS A 92 24.45 8.86 6.61
CA HIS A 92 25.68 8.14 6.95
C HIS A 92 26.25 8.59 8.31
N PRO A 93 26.54 7.66 9.25
CA PRO A 93 26.85 8.02 10.64
C PRO A 93 28.26 8.64 10.82
N VAL A 94 29.20 8.31 9.94
CA VAL A 94 30.56 8.89 9.94
C VAL A 94 30.60 10.17 9.10
N LYS A 95 30.76 11.32 9.76
CA LYS A 95 30.69 12.68 9.16
C LYS A 95 31.69 12.89 8.01
N GLU A 96 32.91 12.38 8.13
CA GLU A 96 33.95 12.54 7.10
C GLU A 96 33.61 11.73 5.83
N LYS A 97 33.15 10.49 6.01
CA LYS A 97 32.70 9.61 4.91
C LYS A 97 31.43 10.14 4.25
N ARG A 98 30.49 10.65 5.05
CA ARG A 98 29.32 11.39 4.57
C ARG A 98 29.71 12.56 3.66
N SER A 99 30.61 13.42 4.11
CA SER A 99 31.08 14.58 3.33
C SER A 99 31.71 14.16 1.99
N ARG A 100 32.53 13.09 2.00
CA ARG A 100 33.14 12.55 0.78
C ARG A 100 32.10 11.96 -0.18
N LEU A 101 31.10 11.24 0.35
CA LEU A 101 29.97 10.72 -0.44
C LEU A 101 29.11 11.85 -1.02
N GLU A 102 28.80 12.88 -0.23
CA GLU A 102 28.05 14.07 -0.68
C GLU A 102 28.81 14.83 -1.78
N GLN A 103 30.14 14.97 -1.66
CA GLN A 103 30.96 15.60 -2.70
C GLN A 103 31.03 14.77 -3.98
N ALA A 104 31.15 13.44 -3.87
CA ALA A 104 31.14 12.54 -5.02
C ALA A 104 29.77 12.53 -5.71
N PHE A 105 28.69 12.52 -4.92
CA PHE A 105 27.31 12.53 -5.41
C PHE A 105 26.91 13.90 -6.00
N ALA A 106 27.38 15.02 -5.45
CA ALA A 106 27.13 16.34 -6.04
C ALA A 106 27.77 16.51 -7.43
N LYS A 107 28.84 15.76 -7.74
CA LYS A 107 29.40 15.69 -9.10
C LYS A 107 28.54 14.87 -10.06
N PHE A 108 27.71 13.98 -9.52
CA PHE A 108 26.68 13.22 -10.25
C PHE A 108 25.49 14.11 -10.65
N GLU A 109 25.10 15.07 -9.80
CA GLU A 109 23.93 15.95 -10.02
C GLU A 109 24.18 17.19 -10.89
N ARG A 110 25.42 17.62 -11.13
CA ARG A 110 25.71 18.87 -11.89
C ARG A 110 26.09 18.60 -13.36
N LYS A 111 25.13 18.77 -14.30
CA LYS A 111 25.26 19.50 -15.60
C LYS A 111 23.97 19.49 -16.46
N GLU A 112 23.29 20.65 -16.44
CA GLU A 112 22.42 21.43 -17.37
C GLU A 112 21.90 20.87 -18.74
N PRO A 113 20.78 21.45 -19.28
CA PRO A 113 19.73 20.80 -20.07
C PRO A 113 19.95 20.73 -21.59
N LEU A 114 19.13 19.87 -22.24
CA LEU A 114 18.98 19.74 -23.69
C LEU A 114 18.75 21.11 -24.36
N GLY A 115 19.63 21.45 -25.30
CA GLY A 115 19.67 22.72 -26.00
C GLY A 115 18.54 22.95 -27.00
N ASN A 116 18.23 24.24 -27.15
CA ASN A 116 17.37 24.88 -28.15
C ASN A 116 17.58 24.36 -29.58
N HIS A 117 16.47 24.12 -30.29
CA HIS A 117 16.40 24.28 -31.74
C HIS A 117 16.44 25.78 -32.12
N GLY A 118 17.05 26.07 -33.27
CA GLY A 118 17.56 27.38 -33.70
C GLY A 118 16.55 28.53 -33.97
N PRO A 119 17.02 29.63 -34.59
CA PRO A 119 16.61 30.99 -34.28
C PRO A 119 15.45 31.51 -35.13
N ILE A 120 14.59 32.35 -34.55
CA ILE A 120 13.74 33.29 -35.29
C ILE A 120 13.99 34.71 -34.76
N GLN A 121 14.35 35.59 -35.69
CA GLN A 121 14.64 37.01 -35.48
C GLN A 121 13.37 37.83 -35.18
N SER A 122 13.45 38.79 -34.25
CA SER A 122 13.13 40.23 -34.43
C SER A 122 12.91 40.94 -33.07
N THR A 123 13.13 42.26 -33.09
CA THR A 123 13.47 43.19 -32.00
C THR A 123 12.24 43.81 -31.27
N PRO A 124 12.32 44.95 -30.53
CA PRO A 124 12.54 45.05 -29.07
C PRO A 124 11.41 45.79 -28.28
N LYS A 125 11.37 45.68 -26.94
CA LYS A 125 11.17 46.77 -25.93
C LYS A 125 10.74 46.27 -24.53
N GLU A 126 11.31 46.93 -23.52
CA GLU A 126 11.16 46.99 -22.03
C GLU A 126 9.73 46.96 -21.43
N PRO A 127 9.51 46.95 -20.06
CA PRO A 127 10.46 47.08 -18.92
C PRO A 127 10.30 46.05 -17.77
N THR A 128 11.31 46.08 -16.88
CA THR A 128 11.44 45.53 -15.51
C THR A 128 10.22 45.80 -14.59
N PRO A 129 9.97 45.01 -13.52
CA PRO A 129 10.70 45.24 -12.27
C PRO A 129 10.93 44.03 -11.31
N THR A 130 11.89 44.28 -10.42
CA THR A 130 12.02 43.82 -9.02
C THR A 130 12.55 42.43 -8.71
N GLN A 131 13.81 42.45 -8.27
CA GLN A 131 14.49 41.45 -7.45
C GLN A 131 13.66 41.08 -6.21
N ASN A 132 13.58 39.78 -5.91
CA ASN A 132 13.62 39.34 -4.52
C ASN A 132 14.44 38.04 -4.37
N LYS A 133 15.55 38.24 -3.65
CA LYS A 133 16.49 37.32 -3.02
C LYS A 133 15.84 35.97 -2.62
N VAL A 134 16.23 34.89 -3.27
CA VAL A 134 15.99 33.52 -2.79
C VAL A 134 16.99 33.24 -1.67
N MET A 135 16.51 33.14 -0.43
CA MET A 135 17.26 32.45 0.62
C MET A 135 17.00 30.95 0.49
N ASN A 136 18.09 30.19 0.41
CA ASN A 136 18.09 28.74 0.52
C ASN A 136 17.45 28.31 1.84
N GLY A 137 16.38 27.51 1.76
CA GLY A 137 15.74 26.85 2.89
C GLY A 137 15.73 25.34 2.67
N ASP A 138 16.28 24.60 3.64
CA ASP A 138 16.31 23.15 3.73
C ASP A 138 14.95 22.50 3.41
N LEU A 139 14.98 21.50 2.52
CA LEU A 139 13.82 20.65 2.19
C LEU A 139 13.58 19.65 3.34
N ARG A 140 12.99 20.13 4.44
CA ARG A 140 12.35 19.26 5.43
C ARG A 140 10.99 18.81 4.90
N THR A 141 10.77 17.50 4.82
CA THR A 141 9.43 16.88 4.67
C THR A 141 8.57 17.31 5.86
N SER A 142 7.82 18.39 5.72
CA SER A 142 7.10 19.02 6.83
C SER A 142 5.77 18.30 7.11
N LYS A 143 5.48 18.10 8.41
CA LYS A 143 4.11 17.79 8.88
C LYS A 143 3.17 18.91 8.44
N PRO A 144 1.92 18.60 8.00
CA PRO A 144 0.95 19.63 7.66
C PRO A 144 0.61 20.52 8.88
N THR A 145 0.36 21.81 8.61
CA THR A 145 0.29 22.96 9.53
C THR A 145 -0.97 23.06 10.42
N ARG A 146 -1.85 22.04 10.45
CA ARG A 146 -2.98 22.04 11.38
C ARG A 146 -2.52 21.55 12.75
N ASN A 147 -2.96 22.23 13.82
CA ASN A 147 -2.65 21.87 15.21
C ASN A 147 -3.47 20.64 15.64
N ILE A 148 -3.19 19.50 15.01
CA ILE A 148 -3.82 18.20 15.28
C ILE A 148 -2.94 17.48 16.28
N LEU A 149 -3.55 17.01 17.36
CA LEU A 149 -2.86 16.23 18.38
C LEU A 149 -2.34 14.93 17.76
N SER A 150 -1.13 14.52 18.14
CA SER A 150 -0.62 13.20 17.73
C SER A 150 -1.43 12.11 18.41
N LEU A 151 -1.61 10.97 17.74
CA LEU A 151 -2.39 9.87 18.33
C LEU A 151 -1.75 9.36 19.64
N ALA A 152 -0.42 9.36 19.72
CA ALA A 152 0.33 9.04 20.94
C ALA A 152 0.08 10.03 22.09
N SER A 153 -0.20 11.30 21.81
CA SER A 153 -0.59 12.26 22.86
C SER A 153 -2.00 12.03 23.38
N ILE A 154 -2.91 11.52 22.53
CA ILE A 154 -4.29 11.21 22.89
C ILE A 154 -4.35 9.89 23.67
N ILE A 155 -3.50 8.93 23.28
CA ILE A 155 -3.44 7.55 23.78
C ILE A 155 -1.98 7.22 24.10
N PRO A 156 -1.51 7.52 25.32
CA PRO A 156 -0.09 7.39 25.68
C PRO A 156 0.47 5.98 25.52
N ASP A 157 -0.35 4.94 25.74
CA ASP A 157 0.06 3.54 25.60
C ASP A 157 -0.09 2.99 24.16
N ILE A 158 -0.35 3.84 23.15
CA ILE A 158 -0.46 3.37 21.77
C ILE A 158 0.86 2.77 21.30
N GLY A 159 0.80 1.52 20.85
CA GLY A 159 1.97 0.76 20.39
C GLY A 159 2.79 0.11 21.51
N LYS A 160 2.42 0.26 22.79
CA LYS A 160 3.11 -0.37 23.93
C LYS A 160 3.21 -1.90 23.84
N HIS A 161 2.22 -2.52 23.19
CA HIS A 161 2.12 -3.96 23.00
C HIS A 161 2.45 -4.38 21.56
N ASP A 162 3.02 -3.49 20.75
CA ASP A 162 3.44 -3.82 19.40
C ASP A 162 4.57 -4.86 19.44
N PHE A 163 4.55 -5.76 18.46
CA PHE A 163 5.64 -6.70 18.21
C PHE A 163 6.95 -5.95 17.95
N PRO A 164 8.08 -6.48 18.44
CA PRO A 164 9.39 -5.90 18.19
C PRO A 164 9.68 -5.76 16.69
N LEU A 165 10.24 -4.61 16.29
CA LEU A 165 10.53 -4.30 14.89
C LEU A 165 11.47 -5.33 14.25
N ASP A 166 12.44 -5.87 14.99
CA ASP A 166 13.37 -6.88 14.49
C ASP A 166 12.65 -8.19 14.13
N LEU A 167 11.62 -8.57 14.88
CA LEU A 167 10.80 -9.73 14.57
C LEU A 167 9.94 -9.49 13.32
N LEU A 168 9.35 -8.29 13.19
CA LEU A 168 8.61 -7.89 11.99
C LEU A 168 9.51 -7.93 10.75
N LEU A 169 10.74 -7.42 10.83
CA LEU A 169 11.71 -7.43 9.74
C LEU A 169 12.10 -8.87 9.33
N ARG A 170 12.32 -9.77 10.29
CA ARG A 170 12.57 -11.20 10.01
C ARG A 170 11.37 -11.83 9.30
N GLY A 171 10.17 -11.55 9.78
CA GLY A 171 8.93 -12.05 9.19
C GLY A 171 8.70 -11.52 7.76
N THR A 172 8.97 -10.23 7.52
CA THR A 172 9.03 -9.65 6.17
C THR A 172 10.01 -10.40 5.29
N GLY A 173 11.22 -10.70 5.76
CA GLY A 173 12.21 -11.47 4.99
C GLY A 173 11.69 -12.85 4.60
N SER A 174 11.06 -13.58 5.52
CA SER A 174 10.46 -14.88 5.23
C SER A 174 9.32 -14.79 4.22
N ARG A 175 8.40 -13.84 4.38
CA ARG A 175 7.29 -13.62 3.43
C ARG A 175 7.79 -13.18 2.06
N HIS A 176 8.81 -12.33 2.01
CA HIS A 176 9.44 -11.88 0.77
C HIS A 176 9.98 -13.06 -0.04
N ASN A 177 10.67 -14.02 0.62
CA ASN A 177 11.15 -15.22 -0.06
C ASN A 177 9.99 -16.03 -0.65
N PHE A 178 8.93 -16.25 0.14
CA PHE A 178 7.75 -16.99 -0.32
C PHE A 178 7.04 -16.31 -1.51
N VAL A 179 6.94 -14.98 -1.48
CA VAL A 179 6.43 -14.19 -2.62
C VAL A 179 7.33 -14.35 -3.84
N ASN A 180 8.66 -14.27 -3.69
CA ASN A 180 9.60 -14.45 -4.81
C ASN A 180 9.50 -15.83 -5.45
N ASP A 181 9.38 -16.88 -4.64
CA ASP A 181 9.23 -18.25 -5.12
C ASP A 181 7.94 -18.37 -5.96
N TYR A 182 6.81 -17.88 -5.43
CA TYR A 182 5.55 -17.85 -6.17
C TYR A 182 5.63 -17.02 -7.46
N MET A 183 6.23 -15.82 -7.39
CA MET A 183 6.34 -14.96 -8.57
C MET A 183 7.24 -15.57 -9.67
N THR A 184 8.17 -16.46 -9.31
CA THR A 184 8.93 -17.24 -10.31
C THR A 184 8.02 -18.18 -11.08
N GLU A 185 7.05 -18.83 -10.42
CA GLU A 185 6.03 -19.66 -11.08
C GLU A 185 5.16 -18.81 -12.02
N VAL A 186 4.72 -17.62 -11.56
CA VAL A 186 3.94 -16.68 -12.36
C VAL A 186 4.72 -16.20 -13.58
N GLU A 187 6.01 -15.87 -13.43
CA GLU A 187 6.88 -15.45 -14.54
C GLU A 187 7.03 -16.54 -15.60
N LEU A 188 7.10 -17.82 -15.21
CA LEU A 188 7.13 -18.95 -16.14
C LEU A 188 5.79 -19.11 -16.88
N GLY A 189 4.67 -19.01 -16.16
CA GLY A 189 3.31 -19.10 -16.74
C GLY A 189 2.91 -17.89 -17.59
N ALA A 190 3.50 -16.73 -17.33
CA ALA A 190 3.18 -15.45 -17.97
C ALA A 190 3.32 -15.47 -19.50
N ARG A 191 4.18 -16.35 -20.05
CA ARG A 191 4.36 -16.52 -21.50
C ARG A 191 3.07 -16.94 -22.21
N ASN A 192 2.24 -17.73 -21.54
CA ASN A 192 0.98 -18.25 -22.07
C ASN A 192 -0.23 -17.44 -21.62
N HIS A 193 -0.05 -16.52 -20.68
CA HIS A 193 -1.13 -15.71 -20.12
C HIS A 193 -1.29 -14.40 -20.92
N PRO A 194 -2.42 -14.14 -21.60
CA PRO A 194 -2.57 -13.02 -22.53
C PRO A 194 -2.38 -11.64 -21.88
N ARG A 195 -2.62 -11.52 -20.57
CA ARG A 195 -2.45 -10.26 -19.83
C ARG A 195 -1.14 -10.14 -19.05
N LEU A 196 -0.32 -11.18 -18.95
CA LEU A 196 0.95 -11.13 -18.20
C LEU A 196 2.18 -11.17 -19.10
N GLN A 197 2.00 -11.11 -20.42
CA GLN A 197 3.08 -11.28 -21.40
C GLN A 197 4.21 -10.24 -21.27
N THR A 198 3.93 -9.07 -20.68
CA THR A 198 4.94 -8.02 -20.52
C THR A 198 5.65 -8.14 -19.16
N PRO A 199 7.00 -8.11 -19.13
CA PRO A 199 7.77 -8.13 -17.89
C PRO A 199 7.38 -7.01 -16.92
N GLN A 200 6.89 -5.88 -17.43
CA GLN A 200 6.43 -4.74 -16.64
C GLN A 200 5.18 -5.07 -15.82
N ARG A 201 4.22 -5.81 -16.38
CA ARG A 201 3.00 -6.20 -15.66
C ARG A 201 3.29 -7.21 -14.56
N VAL A 202 4.17 -8.18 -14.83
CA VAL A 202 4.61 -9.14 -13.81
C VAL A 202 5.42 -8.45 -12.71
N ALA A 203 6.30 -7.51 -13.08
CA ALA A 203 7.03 -6.69 -12.12
C ALA A 203 6.09 -5.86 -11.22
N LEU A 204 5.06 -5.25 -11.81
CA LEU A 204 4.05 -4.50 -11.08
C LEU A 204 3.28 -5.39 -10.11
N LEU A 205 2.80 -6.55 -10.56
CA LEU A 205 2.13 -7.51 -9.68
C LEU A 205 3.04 -7.93 -8.52
N LYS A 206 4.29 -8.30 -8.82
CA LYS A 206 5.29 -8.66 -7.81
C LYS A 206 5.49 -7.56 -6.79
N GLN A 207 5.61 -6.31 -7.22
CA GLN A 207 5.77 -5.17 -6.31
C GLN A 207 4.57 -5.01 -5.38
N LEU A 208 3.35 -5.03 -5.93
CA LEU A 208 2.12 -4.87 -5.14
C LEU A 208 1.93 -6.01 -4.13
N VAL A 209 2.24 -7.25 -4.53
CA VAL A 209 2.21 -8.43 -3.65
C VAL A 209 3.26 -8.31 -2.54
N LEU A 210 4.49 -7.85 -2.86
CA LEU A 210 5.53 -7.63 -1.85
C LEU A 210 5.13 -6.56 -0.83
N GLU A 211 4.60 -5.42 -1.27
CA GLU A 211 4.19 -4.33 -0.37
C GLU A 211 3.06 -4.77 0.58
N ALA A 212 2.09 -5.53 0.08
CA ALA A 212 0.99 -6.06 0.90
C ALA A 212 1.45 -7.13 1.91
N ASN A 213 2.54 -7.85 1.62
CA ASN A 213 3.10 -8.88 2.49
C ASN A 213 4.18 -8.37 3.46
N ASN A 214 4.58 -7.10 3.34
CA ASN A 214 5.59 -6.51 4.21
C ASN A 214 5.01 -6.27 5.62
N GLN A 215 5.55 -6.95 6.63
CA GLN A 215 5.08 -6.86 8.01
C GLN A 215 5.49 -5.56 8.73
N THR A 216 6.25 -4.68 8.08
CA THR A 216 6.46 -3.30 8.57
C THR A 216 5.49 -2.31 7.94
N ASN A 217 4.62 -2.74 7.02
CA ASN A 217 3.61 -1.90 6.40
C ASN A 217 2.24 -2.10 7.06
N ALA A 218 1.70 -1.06 7.69
CA ALA A 218 0.28 -1.03 8.02
C ALA A 218 -0.55 -0.83 6.75
N LEU A 219 -1.70 -1.51 6.67
CA LEU A 219 -2.63 -1.41 5.54
C LEU A 219 -3.85 -0.61 5.99
N ILE A 220 -4.07 0.57 5.38
CA ILE A 220 -5.15 1.48 5.72
C ILE A 220 -6.10 1.55 4.53
N SER A 221 -7.17 0.76 4.59
CA SER A 221 -8.25 0.77 3.61
C SER A 221 -9.20 1.92 3.85
N ILE A 222 -9.53 2.65 2.79
CA ILE A 222 -10.47 3.77 2.83
C ILE A 222 -11.48 3.60 1.70
N ASP A 223 -12.74 3.83 2.03
CA ASP A 223 -13.86 3.86 1.11
C ASP A 223 -14.80 5.00 1.51
N MET A 224 -15.39 5.68 0.53
CA MET A 224 -16.21 6.87 0.73
C MET A 224 -17.49 6.76 -0.10
N GLU A 225 -18.63 7.05 0.53
CA GLU A 225 -19.89 7.19 -0.20
C GLU A 225 -20.25 8.67 -0.33
N ALA A 226 -20.77 9.05 -1.49
CA ALA A 226 -21.27 10.38 -1.77
C ALA A 226 -22.74 10.33 -2.20
N HIS A 227 -23.45 11.44 -1.99
CA HIS A 227 -24.85 11.52 -2.39
C HIS A 227 -25.01 11.40 -3.91
N GLU A 228 -25.90 10.52 -4.35
CA GLU A 228 -26.01 10.14 -5.77
C GLU A 228 -26.33 11.35 -6.70
N PHE A 229 -27.04 12.35 -6.19
CA PHE A 229 -27.40 13.58 -6.91
C PHE A 229 -26.53 14.79 -6.55
N SER A 230 -25.58 14.65 -5.62
CA SER A 230 -24.69 15.74 -5.18
C SER A 230 -23.36 15.13 -4.76
N LYS A 231 -22.51 14.81 -5.75
CA LYS A 231 -21.24 14.09 -5.55
C LYS A 231 -20.18 14.84 -4.74
N ASP A 232 -20.43 16.12 -4.45
CA ASP A 232 -19.66 16.96 -3.53
C ASP A 232 -19.99 16.69 -2.05
N LYS A 233 -21.12 16.01 -1.78
CA LYS A 233 -21.58 15.69 -0.42
C LYS A 233 -21.23 14.25 -0.06
N VAL A 234 -20.11 14.09 0.63
CA VAL A 234 -19.70 12.81 1.24
C VAL A 234 -20.67 12.44 2.36
N THR A 235 -21.37 11.32 2.22
CA THR A 235 -22.41 10.86 3.15
C THR A 235 -21.91 9.84 4.17
N GLU A 236 -20.85 9.11 3.84
CA GLU A 236 -20.25 8.07 4.68
C GLU A 236 -18.73 7.99 4.42
N ILE A 237 -17.98 7.64 5.45
CA ILE A 237 -16.52 7.44 5.40
C ILE A 237 -16.21 6.12 6.10
N GLY A 238 -15.61 5.19 5.38
CA GLY A 238 -15.14 3.91 5.88
C GLY A 238 -13.64 3.87 6.01
N ILE A 239 -13.13 3.33 7.12
CA ILE A 239 -11.71 3.09 7.32
C ILE A 239 -11.53 1.71 7.95
N SER A 240 -10.69 0.88 7.35
CA SER A 240 -10.28 -0.40 7.91
C SER A 240 -8.77 -0.49 7.98
N ILE A 241 -8.24 -0.79 9.15
CA ILE A 241 -6.80 -0.77 9.41
C ILE A 241 -6.35 -2.15 9.86
N TYR A 242 -5.40 -2.72 9.11
CA TYR A 242 -4.58 -3.83 9.55
C TYR A 242 -3.19 -3.32 9.91
N ASP A 243 -2.74 -3.64 11.11
CA ASP A 243 -1.44 -3.25 11.63
C ASP A 243 -0.66 -4.51 12.01
N PRO A 244 0.29 -4.98 11.17
CA PRO A 244 1.00 -6.21 11.44
C PRO A 244 1.75 -6.17 12.77
N ALA A 245 2.13 -4.99 13.26
CA ALA A 245 2.78 -4.86 14.56
C ALA A 245 1.88 -5.30 15.72
N LYS A 246 0.56 -5.34 15.56
CA LYS A 246 -0.35 -5.80 16.64
C LYS A 246 -0.50 -7.31 16.67
N ASP A 247 -0.43 -7.96 15.50
CA ASP A 247 -0.86 -9.35 15.33
C ASP A 247 0.09 -10.17 14.44
N ALA A 248 1.38 -9.87 14.42
CA ALA A 248 2.35 -10.45 13.48
C ALA A 248 2.37 -11.99 13.47
N LEU A 249 2.11 -12.59 14.63
CA LEU A 249 2.07 -14.05 14.84
C LEU A 249 0.64 -14.60 15.00
N SER A 250 -0.39 -13.75 14.94
CA SER A 250 -1.76 -14.21 15.07
C SER A 250 -2.21 -14.94 13.81
N THR A 251 -2.93 -16.05 13.98
CA THR A 251 -3.61 -16.73 12.88
C THR A 251 -4.77 -15.91 12.34
N PHE A 252 -5.36 -15.04 13.17
CA PHE A 252 -6.47 -14.16 12.80
C PHE A 252 -6.05 -12.70 13.02
N PRO A 253 -5.92 -11.89 11.95
CA PRO A 253 -5.52 -10.50 12.10
C PRO A 253 -6.61 -9.69 12.79
N THR A 254 -6.24 -8.84 13.75
CA THR A 254 -7.17 -7.85 14.30
C THR A 254 -7.27 -6.70 13.33
N ILE A 255 -8.47 -6.46 12.80
CA ILE A 255 -8.74 -5.35 11.89
C ILE A 255 -9.56 -4.30 12.64
N LYS A 256 -9.07 -3.06 12.67
CA LYS A 256 -9.81 -1.93 13.21
C LYS A 256 -10.75 -1.39 12.14
N ASN A 257 -12.05 -1.47 12.35
CA ASN A 257 -13.06 -0.92 11.45
C ASN A 257 -13.67 0.35 12.05
N ILE A 258 -13.79 1.38 11.22
CA ILE A 258 -14.33 2.69 11.58
C ILE A 258 -15.31 3.08 10.49
N HIS A 259 -16.52 3.47 10.89
CA HIS A 259 -17.52 4.02 9.99
C HIS A 259 -17.97 5.36 10.53
N ILE A 260 -17.78 6.43 9.74
CA ILE A 260 -18.09 7.81 10.14
C ILE A 260 -19.22 8.33 9.24
N LEU A 261 -20.23 8.90 9.88
CA LEU A 261 -21.36 9.57 9.27
C LEU A 261 -21.22 11.08 9.51
N PRO A 262 -20.90 11.87 8.49
CA PRO A 262 -20.79 13.32 8.63
C PRO A 262 -22.12 13.94 9.08
N GLU A 263 -22.08 14.70 10.18
CA GLU A 263 -23.26 15.20 10.89
C GLU A 263 -24.10 16.16 10.03
N GLU A 264 -23.46 16.99 9.22
CA GLU A 264 -24.09 18.02 8.39
C GLU A 264 -25.00 17.44 7.31
N VAL A 265 -24.67 16.23 6.82
CA VAL A 265 -25.40 15.53 5.75
C VAL A 265 -26.01 14.22 6.22
N ILE A 266 -26.15 14.03 7.53
CA ILE A 266 -26.62 12.78 8.13
C ILE A 266 -27.97 12.31 7.57
N ARG A 267 -28.84 13.27 7.20
CA ARG A 267 -30.18 13.02 6.63
C ARG A 267 -30.18 12.66 5.15
N LEU A 268 -29.07 12.85 4.44
CA LEU A 268 -28.97 12.45 3.03
C LEU A 268 -28.84 10.92 2.96
N ARG A 269 -29.60 10.33 2.03
CA ARG A 269 -29.71 8.89 1.82
C ARG A 269 -29.60 8.62 0.32
N ASN A 270 -28.82 7.59 0.02
CA ASN A 270 -28.79 6.98 -1.29
C ASN A 270 -29.97 5.99 -1.42
N GLY A 271 -30.19 5.38 -2.58
CA GLY A 271 -31.31 4.47 -2.79
C GLY A 271 -31.93 4.49 -4.17
N ALA A 272 -31.60 5.48 -5.02
CA ALA A 272 -32.15 5.55 -6.37
C ALA A 272 -31.32 4.72 -7.35
N PHE A 273 -30.00 4.72 -7.19
CA PHE A 273 -29.07 3.96 -8.05
C PHE A 273 -28.28 2.89 -7.30
N VAL A 274 -27.96 3.10 -6.02
CA VAL A 274 -27.30 2.10 -5.16
C VAL A 274 -28.15 1.76 -3.94
N ALA A 275 -27.90 0.60 -3.34
CA ALA A 275 -28.67 0.17 -2.16
C ALA A 275 -28.36 1.06 -0.94
N ASP A 276 -29.39 1.51 -0.22
CA ASP A 276 -29.19 2.23 1.05
C ASP A 276 -28.85 1.24 2.18
N ASN A 277 -27.56 1.09 2.46
CA ASN A 277 -27.05 0.28 3.57
C ASN A 277 -26.32 1.11 4.62
N LYS A 278 -26.52 2.44 4.63
CA LYS A 278 -25.88 3.39 5.53
C LYS A 278 -25.92 3.03 7.02
N ASP A 279 -27.05 2.46 7.48
CA ASP A 279 -27.24 2.09 8.89
C ASP A 279 -26.82 0.63 9.20
N LYS A 280 -26.32 -0.10 8.22
CA LYS A 280 -26.04 -1.54 8.31
C LYS A 280 -24.54 -1.84 8.45
N PHE A 281 -23.86 -1.02 9.24
CA PHE A 281 -22.44 -1.23 9.55
C PHE A 281 -22.26 -2.49 10.41
N LEU A 282 -21.45 -3.42 9.93
CA LEU A 282 -21.18 -4.70 10.58
C LEU A 282 -20.03 -4.63 11.59
N GLY A 283 -19.17 -3.62 11.48
CA GLY A 283 -17.99 -3.44 12.33
C GLY A 283 -18.26 -2.85 13.72
N GLY A 284 -19.52 -2.66 14.10
CA GLY A 284 -19.93 -2.13 15.40
C GLY A 284 -20.83 -0.90 15.28
N SER A 285 -20.60 0.10 16.14
CA SER A 285 -21.33 1.38 16.08
C SER A 285 -20.69 2.33 15.07
N SER A 286 -21.53 2.94 14.23
CA SER A 286 -21.08 4.07 13.41
C SER A 286 -20.84 5.30 14.29
N ILE A 287 -19.94 6.18 13.86
CA ILE A 287 -19.64 7.44 14.54
C ILE A 287 -20.34 8.57 13.81
N ILE A 288 -21.11 9.40 14.52
CA ILE A 288 -21.62 10.66 13.98
C ILE A 288 -20.74 11.79 14.50
N MET A 289 -20.20 12.62 13.62
CA MET A 289 -19.44 13.81 14.01
C MET A 289 -19.44 14.89 12.91
N PRO A 290 -19.13 16.16 13.25
CA PRO A 290 -18.96 17.20 12.25
C PRO A 290 -17.90 16.81 11.22
N THR A 291 -18.14 17.17 9.95
CA THR A 291 -17.25 16.87 8.82
C THR A 291 -15.81 17.33 9.08
N SER A 292 -15.65 18.51 9.67
CA SER A 292 -14.33 19.05 10.05
C SER A 292 -13.61 18.17 11.08
N LYS A 293 -14.35 17.58 12.02
CA LYS A 293 -13.79 16.67 13.04
C LYS A 293 -13.49 15.29 12.48
N ALA A 294 -14.25 14.83 11.49
CA ALA A 294 -13.92 13.62 10.74
C ALA A 294 -12.58 13.79 10.01
N ALA A 295 -12.35 14.94 9.37
CA ALA A 295 -11.07 15.25 8.73
C ALA A 295 -9.90 15.29 9.73
N ASP A 296 -10.09 15.92 10.89
CA ASP A 296 -9.08 15.94 11.97
C ASP A 296 -8.76 14.52 12.48
N LEU A 297 -9.79 13.67 12.65
CA LEU A 297 -9.66 12.28 13.06
C LEU A 297 -8.82 11.48 12.05
N ILE A 298 -9.20 11.55 10.77
CA ILE A 298 -8.50 10.83 9.69
C ILE A 298 -7.06 11.29 9.60
N GLN A 299 -6.81 12.61 9.63
CA GLN A 299 -5.46 13.14 9.57
C GLN A 299 -4.60 12.69 10.77
N CYS A 300 -5.18 12.58 11.97
CA CYS A 300 -4.49 12.05 13.15
C CYS A 300 -4.07 10.58 12.94
N ILE A 301 -4.97 9.75 12.40
CA ILE A 301 -4.69 8.34 12.06
C ILE A 301 -3.56 8.27 11.01
N LEU A 302 -3.68 9.00 9.90
CA LEU A 302 -2.67 8.99 8.84
C LEU A 302 -1.32 9.48 9.36
N ASN A 303 -1.29 10.55 10.17
CA ASN A 303 -0.04 11.05 10.75
C ASN A 303 0.65 9.99 11.60
N TYR A 304 -0.13 9.27 12.42
CA TYR A 304 0.42 8.22 13.26
C TYR A 304 1.07 7.12 12.42
N TYR A 305 0.33 6.56 11.47
CA TYR A 305 0.80 5.41 10.69
C TYR A 305 1.89 5.74 9.67
N PHE A 306 1.91 6.96 9.11
CA PHE A 306 2.89 7.34 8.08
C PHE A 306 4.12 8.06 8.64
N TYR A 307 4.04 8.72 9.81
CA TYR A 307 5.12 9.60 10.28
C TYR A 307 5.58 9.32 11.71
N ASP A 308 4.68 8.93 12.61
CA ASP A 308 5.01 8.85 14.05
C ASP A 308 5.56 7.48 14.49
N ARG A 309 5.78 6.54 13.56
CA ARG A 309 6.26 5.17 13.83
C ARG A 309 7.60 4.89 13.14
N PRO A 310 8.74 5.14 13.80
CA PRO A 310 10.07 4.88 13.24
C PRO A 310 10.25 3.43 12.81
N GLY A 311 10.80 3.22 11.60
CA GLY A 311 11.05 1.89 11.04
C GLY A 311 9.80 1.16 10.50
N MET A 312 8.61 1.72 10.74
CA MET A 312 7.35 1.26 10.17
C MET A 312 6.96 2.14 8.99
N SER A 313 6.07 1.64 8.15
CA SER A 313 5.48 2.35 7.01
C SER A 313 4.01 2.02 6.90
N ALA A 314 3.32 2.66 5.96
CA ALA A 314 1.92 2.38 5.70
C ALA A 314 1.59 2.47 4.22
N CYS A 315 0.52 1.77 3.82
CA CYS A 315 -0.06 1.82 2.50
C CYS A 315 -1.52 2.24 2.59
N ILE A 316 -1.96 3.05 1.63
CA ILE A 316 -3.39 3.29 1.42
C ILE A 316 -3.94 2.14 0.58
N VAL A 317 -5.07 1.60 0.98
CA VAL A 317 -5.77 0.53 0.28
C VAL A 317 -7.13 1.06 -0.16
N GLY A 318 -7.59 0.65 -1.33
CA GLY A 318 -8.92 1.00 -1.80
C GLY A 318 -9.33 0.17 -3.01
N HIS A 319 -10.52 0.45 -3.53
CA HIS A 319 -11.05 -0.19 -4.72
C HIS A 319 -11.48 0.91 -5.70
N ASN A 320 -10.72 1.14 -6.77
CA ASN A 320 -10.86 2.35 -7.60
C ASN A 320 -10.65 3.65 -6.80
N VAL A 321 -9.59 3.68 -6.00
CA VAL A 321 -9.41 4.61 -4.86
C VAL A 321 -9.19 6.09 -5.22
N ALA A 322 -9.08 6.41 -6.51
CA ALA A 322 -8.78 7.76 -6.97
C ALA A 322 -9.89 8.77 -6.57
N GLY A 323 -11.15 8.33 -6.59
CA GLY A 323 -12.29 9.11 -6.15
C GLY A 323 -12.22 9.41 -4.64
N ASP A 324 -11.97 8.38 -3.84
CA ASP A 324 -11.83 8.47 -2.38
C ASP A 324 -10.75 9.47 -1.97
N LEU A 325 -9.58 9.39 -2.60
CA LEU A 325 -8.48 10.33 -2.35
C LEU A 325 -8.83 11.76 -2.73
N THR A 326 -9.66 11.96 -3.75
CA THR A 326 -10.13 13.28 -4.16
C THR A 326 -11.10 13.85 -3.13
N TRP A 327 -12.05 13.04 -2.64
CA TRP A 327 -12.97 13.44 -1.59
C TRP A 327 -12.24 13.72 -0.26
N LEU A 328 -11.30 12.87 0.16
CA LEU A 328 -10.48 13.12 1.35
C LEU A 328 -9.74 14.45 1.30
N LYS A 329 -9.12 14.76 0.14
CA LYS A 329 -8.48 16.07 -0.07
C LYS A 329 -9.49 17.21 0.01
N GLY A 330 -10.69 17.03 -0.55
CA GLY A 330 -11.80 17.99 -0.46
C GLY A 330 -12.27 18.25 0.98
N LEU A 331 -12.24 17.22 1.84
CA LEU A 331 -12.49 17.36 3.28
C LEU A 331 -11.34 18.06 4.03
N GLY A 332 -10.22 18.32 3.34
CA GLY A 332 -9.02 18.94 3.89
C GLY A 332 -8.05 17.95 4.52
N VAL A 333 -8.13 16.65 4.22
CA VAL A 333 -7.13 15.67 4.65
C VAL A 333 -5.93 15.72 3.69
N THR A 334 -4.74 15.86 4.26
CA THR A 334 -3.47 15.80 3.53
C THR A 334 -3.00 14.36 3.42
N ILE A 335 -3.04 13.84 2.20
CA ILE A 335 -2.51 12.51 1.87
C ILE A 335 -0.98 12.58 1.79
N PRO A 336 -0.24 11.66 2.43
CA PRO A 336 1.22 11.60 2.33
C PRO A 336 1.67 11.49 0.86
N HIS A 337 2.59 12.37 0.45
CA HIS A 337 3.08 12.45 -0.94
C HIS A 337 3.76 11.15 -1.43
N ASN A 338 4.33 10.39 -0.51
CA ASN A 338 5.01 9.12 -0.73
C ASN A 338 4.15 7.91 -0.33
N ALA A 339 2.84 8.07 -0.14
CA ALA A 339 1.98 6.94 0.19
C ALA A 339 1.93 5.93 -0.96
N THR A 340 2.35 4.70 -0.69
CA THR A 340 2.08 3.57 -1.57
C THR A 340 0.57 3.31 -1.56
N VAL A 341 -0.01 3.21 -2.76
CA VAL A 341 -1.45 2.96 -2.96
C VAL A 341 -1.63 1.56 -3.52
N LEU A 342 -2.36 0.71 -2.80
CA LEU A 342 -2.74 -0.64 -3.18
C LEU A 342 -4.22 -0.65 -3.59
N ASP A 343 -4.45 -0.44 -4.88
CA ASP A 343 -5.81 -0.44 -5.45
C ASP A 343 -6.18 -1.87 -5.88
N THR A 344 -7.14 -2.47 -5.17
CA THR A 344 -7.57 -3.85 -5.39
C THR A 344 -8.16 -4.08 -6.77
N GLN A 345 -8.83 -3.08 -7.36
CA GLN A 345 -9.33 -3.19 -8.72
C GLN A 345 -8.16 -3.25 -9.71
N LYS A 346 -7.14 -2.38 -9.54
CA LYS A 346 -5.95 -2.41 -10.40
C LYS A 346 -5.18 -3.71 -10.26
N ILE A 347 -5.00 -4.22 -9.03
CA ILE A 347 -4.32 -5.51 -8.78
C ILE A 347 -5.06 -6.65 -9.49
N TYR A 348 -6.38 -6.72 -9.34
CA TYR A 348 -7.22 -7.71 -10.02
C TYR A 348 -7.10 -7.62 -11.55
N ASN A 349 -7.18 -6.41 -12.09
CA ASN A 349 -7.14 -6.15 -13.53
C ASN A 349 -5.80 -6.54 -14.19
N ILE A 350 -4.70 -6.66 -13.41
CA ILE A 350 -3.41 -7.12 -13.95
C ILE A 350 -3.56 -8.51 -14.56
N THR A 351 -4.35 -9.41 -13.95
CA THR A 351 -4.51 -10.80 -14.42
C THR A 351 -5.88 -11.04 -15.07
N HIS A 352 -6.94 -10.37 -14.61
CA HIS A 352 -8.31 -10.66 -15.05
C HIS A 352 -8.86 -9.68 -16.10
N GLY A 353 -8.25 -8.50 -16.25
CA GLY A 353 -8.87 -7.39 -16.98
C GLY A 353 -10.03 -6.77 -16.20
N ASP A 354 -10.92 -6.05 -16.87
CA ASP A 354 -11.98 -5.24 -16.28
C ASP A 354 -13.31 -5.97 -16.05
N ARG A 355 -13.50 -7.16 -16.63
CA ARG A 355 -14.69 -8.00 -16.44
C ARG A 355 -14.85 -8.38 -14.96
N LEU A 356 -16.05 -8.22 -14.42
CA LEU A 356 -16.40 -8.51 -13.02
C LEU A 356 -15.53 -7.77 -11.99
N SER A 357 -14.89 -6.66 -12.38
CA SER A 357 -13.93 -5.92 -11.55
C SER A 357 -14.55 -5.05 -10.46
N SER A 358 -15.88 -5.01 -10.31
CA SER A 358 -16.54 -4.36 -9.17
C SER A 358 -16.17 -5.09 -7.86
N LEU A 359 -16.10 -4.37 -6.73
CA LEU A 359 -15.81 -4.96 -5.42
C LEU A 359 -16.67 -6.21 -5.16
N GLY A 360 -18.01 -6.07 -5.22
CA GLY A 360 -18.92 -7.20 -5.03
C GLY A 360 -18.72 -8.35 -6.02
N GLY A 361 -18.36 -8.05 -7.27
CA GLY A 361 -18.04 -9.06 -8.29
C GLY A 361 -16.82 -9.90 -7.91
N ILE A 362 -15.73 -9.23 -7.51
CA ILE A 362 -14.49 -9.90 -7.10
C ILE A 362 -14.68 -10.67 -5.77
N LEU A 363 -15.42 -10.09 -4.82
CA LEU A 363 -15.75 -10.77 -3.55
C LEU A 363 -16.52 -12.07 -3.80
N ARG A 364 -17.51 -12.07 -4.71
CA ARG A 364 -18.23 -13.29 -5.11
C ARG A 364 -17.32 -14.30 -5.79
N ARG A 365 -16.46 -13.83 -6.70
CA ARG A 365 -15.54 -14.69 -7.45
C ARG A 365 -14.58 -15.48 -6.55
N PHE A 366 -14.09 -14.86 -5.49
CA PHE A 366 -13.14 -15.48 -4.56
C PHE A 366 -13.79 -15.99 -3.27
N ASP A 367 -15.10 -16.23 -3.30
CA ASP A 367 -15.89 -16.74 -2.19
C ASP A 367 -15.57 -16.01 -0.88
N ILE A 368 -15.53 -14.68 -0.92
CA ILE A 368 -15.40 -13.83 0.26
C ILE A 368 -16.81 -13.48 0.72
N PRO A 369 -17.27 -13.99 1.87
CA PRO A 369 -18.60 -13.68 2.37
C PRO A 369 -18.74 -12.20 2.64
N HIS A 370 -19.80 -11.60 2.10
CA HIS A 370 -20.08 -10.18 2.26
C HIS A 370 -21.59 -9.94 2.33
N ALA A 371 -21.96 -8.87 3.01
CA ALA A 371 -23.33 -8.36 3.09
C ALA A 371 -23.27 -6.84 3.18
N TYR A 372 -24.37 -6.18 2.80
CA TYR A 372 -24.53 -4.73 2.97
C TYR A 372 -23.40 -3.90 2.33
N LEU A 373 -23.06 -4.21 1.07
CA LEU A 373 -22.27 -3.31 0.21
C LEU A 373 -22.99 -1.96 0.05
N HIS A 374 -22.28 -0.89 -0.26
CA HIS A 374 -22.74 0.50 -0.16
C HIS A 374 -22.97 0.93 1.30
N ASN A 375 -22.08 0.45 2.16
CA ASN A 375 -21.86 0.98 3.49
C ASN A 375 -20.35 1.17 3.58
N ALA A 376 -19.88 2.41 3.60
CA ALA A 376 -18.46 2.70 3.41
C ALA A 376 -17.57 1.94 4.41
N GLY A 377 -18.02 1.78 5.66
CA GLY A 377 -17.29 1.02 6.68
C GLY A 377 -17.16 -0.47 6.37
N ASN A 378 -18.21 -1.09 5.83
CA ASN A 378 -18.17 -2.48 5.38
C ASN A 378 -17.30 -2.62 4.12
N ASP A 379 -17.42 -1.70 3.18
CA ASP A 379 -16.69 -1.74 1.91
C ASP A 379 -15.19 -1.53 2.11
N ALA A 380 -14.78 -0.64 3.02
CA ALA A 380 -13.39 -0.52 3.45
C ALA A 380 -12.85 -1.84 4.03
N TYR A 381 -13.65 -2.55 4.84
CA TYR A 381 -13.27 -3.84 5.42
C TYR A 381 -13.14 -4.92 4.34
N TYR A 382 -14.14 -5.06 3.47
CA TYR A 382 -14.11 -6.04 2.41
C TYR A 382 -12.99 -5.79 1.41
N THR A 383 -12.69 -4.52 1.12
CA THR A 383 -11.55 -4.13 0.28
C THR A 383 -10.22 -4.53 0.92
N LEU A 384 -10.06 -4.35 2.22
CA LEU A 384 -8.86 -4.81 2.94
C LEU A 384 -8.71 -6.34 2.91
N MET A 385 -9.81 -7.06 3.19
CA MET A 385 -9.83 -8.52 3.12
C MET A 385 -9.53 -9.03 1.71
N LEU A 386 -10.08 -8.35 0.69
CA LEU A 386 -9.83 -8.66 -0.70
C LEU A 386 -8.36 -8.45 -1.07
N LEU A 387 -7.75 -7.33 -0.64
CA LEU A 387 -6.31 -7.10 -0.84
C LEU A 387 -5.49 -8.25 -0.24
N MET A 388 -5.77 -8.63 1.01
CA MET A 388 -5.05 -9.71 1.69
C MET A 388 -5.14 -11.03 0.92
N LYS A 389 -6.33 -11.38 0.39
CA LYS A 389 -6.48 -12.58 -0.46
C LYS A 389 -5.77 -12.44 -1.80
N LEU A 390 -5.96 -11.31 -2.51
CA LEU A 390 -5.35 -11.06 -3.82
C LEU A 390 -3.82 -11.02 -3.77
N CYS A 391 -3.25 -10.73 -2.61
CA CYS A 391 -1.81 -10.68 -2.41
C CYS A 391 -1.25 -11.87 -1.62
N ASP A 392 -2.05 -12.86 -1.19
CA ASP A 392 -1.52 -14.06 -0.54
C ASP A 392 -1.04 -15.07 -1.60
N PRO A 393 0.27 -15.37 -1.68
CA PRO A 393 0.76 -16.33 -2.67
C PRO A 393 0.16 -17.73 -2.51
N SER A 394 -0.21 -18.14 -1.29
CA SER A 394 -0.83 -19.45 -1.05
C SER A 394 -2.24 -19.49 -1.65
N PHE A 395 -3.07 -18.49 -1.33
CA PHE A 395 -4.39 -18.34 -1.93
C PHE A 395 -4.31 -18.28 -3.46
N ARG A 396 -3.41 -17.45 -3.98
CA ARG A 396 -3.23 -17.26 -5.41
C ARG A 396 -2.88 -18.56 -6.15
N ARG A 397 -1.97 -19.36 -5.58
CA ARG A 397 -1.61 -20.68 -6.10
C ARG A 397 -2.79 -21.67 -6.03
N ASN A 398 -3.42 -21.80 -4.86
CA ASN A 398 -4.45 -22.81 -4.60
C ASN A 398 -5.76 -22.56 -5.36
N HIS A 399 -6.05 -21.30 -5.70
CA HIS A 399 -7.25 -20.90 -6.43
C HIS A 399 -6.97 -20.54 -7.90
N ALA A 400 -5.77 -20.85 -8.41
CA ALA A 400 -5.38 -20.58 -9.79
C ALA A 400 -5.66 -19.13 -10.25
N VAL A 401 -5.41 -18.15 -9.37
CA VAL A 401 -5.79 -16.74 -9.57
C VAL A 401 -5.06 -16.11 -10.77
N ASP A 402 -3.89 -16.65 -11.15
CA ASP A 402 -3.14 -16.24 -12.34
C ASP A 402 -3.33 -17.17 -13.56
N SER A 403 -4.29 -18.10 -13.53
CA SER A 403 -4.61 -18.90 -14.72
C SER A 403 -5.67 -18.18 -15.55
N PHE A 404 -5.33 -17.92 -16.81
CA PHE A 404 -6.27 -17.32 -17.76
C PHE A 404 -7.39 -18.31 -18.13
N GLU A 405 -7.07 -19.58 -18.25
CA GLU A 405 -8.02 -20.64 -18.58
C GLU A 405 -9.08 -20.78 -17.48
N ALA A 406 -8.65 -20.81 -16.21
CA ALA A 406 -9.57 -20.83 -15.07
C ALA A 406 -10.43 -19.55 -15.02
N ASP A 407 -9.87 -18.40 -15.43
CA ASP A 407 -10.61 -17.15 -15.52
C ASP A 407 -11.73 -17.20 -16.56
N GLU A 408 -11.43 -17.63 -17.78
CA GLU A 408 -12.44 -17.77 -18.84
C GLU A 408 -13.51 -18.81 -18.49
N GLU A 409 -13.13 -19.93 -17.86
CA GLU A 409 -14.11 -20.94 -17.41
C GLU A 409 -15.09 -20.36 -16.39
N TYR A 410 -14.58 -19.61 -15.41
CA TYR A 410 -15.43 -18.95 -14.42
C TYR A 410 -16.38 -17.94 -15.08
N ILE A 411 -15.88 -17.14 -16.02
CA ILE A 411 -16.67 -16.11 -16.70
C ILE A 411 -17.75 -16.75 -17.56
N ALA A 412 -17.42 -17.75 -18.37
CA ALA A 412 -18.38 -18.48 -19.18
C ALA A 412 -19.51 -19.08 -18.32
N LYS A 413 -19.17 -19.65 -17.15
CA LYS A 413 -20.14 -20.17 -16.19
C LYS A 413 -21.05 -19.07 -15.63
N MET A 414 -20.53 -17.88 -15.35
CA MET A 414 -21.33 -16.75 -14.86
C MET A 414 -22.25 -16.19 -15.95
N GLU A 415 -21.78 -16.10 -17.19
CA GLU A 415 -22.57 -15.69 -18.35
C GLU A 415 -23.73 -16.67 -18.59
N GLU A 416 -23.45 -17.98 -18.57
CA GLU A 416 -24.48 -19.02 -18.68
C GLU A 416 -25.53 -18.92 -17.55
N MET A 417 -25.09 -18.64 -16.32
CA MET A 417 -26.02 -18.45 -15.19
C MET A 417 -26.88 -17.20 -15.32
N ALA A 418 -26.36 -16.12 -15.91
CA ALA A 418 -27.10 -14.88 -16.12
C ALA A 418 -28.16 -15.01 -17.23
N GLU A 419 -27.92 -15.86 -18.23
CA GLU A 419 -28.88 -16.15 -19.30
C GLU A 419 -30.02 -17.09 -18.86
N ARG A 420 -29.85 -17.83 -17.76
CA ARG A 420 -30.90 -18.71 -17.25
C ARG A 420 -32.05 -17.90 -16.66
N PRO A 421 -33.31 -18.16 -17.05
CA PRO A 421 -34.44 -17.49 -16.46
C PRO A 421 -34.52 -17.78 -14.95
N PRO A 422 -34.93 -16.81 -14.11
CA PRO A 422 -35.07 -17.01 -12.68
C PRO A 422 -35.91 -18.26 -12.38
N PRO A 423 -35.55 -19.09 -11.38
CA PRO A 423 -36.29 -20.31 -11.04
C PRO A 423 -37.80 -20.09 -10.81
N ASP A 424 -38.18 -18.88 -10.41
CA ASP A 424 -39.57 -18.47 -10.16
C ASP A 424 -40.40 -18.23 -11.44
N MET A 425 -39.79 -18.18 -12.62
CA MET A 425 -40.51 -18.03 -13.90
C MET A 425 -40.97 -19.39 -14.48
N LEU A 426 -40.50 -20.51 -13.93
CA LEU A 426 -40.84 -21.88 -14.37
C LEU A 426 -41.92 -22.55 -13.50
N ARG A 427 -42.39 -21.89 -12.45
CA ARG A 427 -43.47 -22.37 -11.59
C ARG A 427 -44.52 -21.28 -11.53
N GLY A 428 -45.76 -21.58 -11.92
CA GLY A 428 -46.92 -20.70 -11.69
C GLY A 428 -47.23 -20.55 -10.21
N SER A 429 -46.37 -19.86 -9.46
CA SER A 429 -46.46 -19.70 -8.01
C SER A 429 -47.43 -18.56 -7.68
N ARG A 430 -48.53 -18.93 -7.01
CA ARG A 430 -49.44 -18.00 -6.32
C ARG A 430 -48.64 -17.05 -5.43
N PRO A 431 -49.06 -15.78 -5.27
CA PRO A 431 -48.41 -14.85 -4.37
C PRO A 431 -48.37 -15.43 -2.96
N SER A 432 -47.16 -15.72 -2.47
CA SER A 432 -46.96 -16.16 -1.09
C SER A 432 -47.34 -15.03 -0.15
N LYS A 433 -48.14 -15.34 0.87
CA LYS A 433 -48.48 -14.39 1.96
C LYS A 433 -47.20 -13.72 2.49
N PRO A 434 -47.24 -12.42 2.84
CA PRO A 434 -46.07 -11.72 3.38
C PRO A 434 -45.55 -12.49 4.59
N ARG A 435 -44.34 -13.05 4.47
CA ARG A 435 -43.61 -13.58 5.62
C ARG A 435 -43.46 -12.43 6.61
N LYS A 436 -43.91 -12.64 7.85
CA LYS A 436 -43.67 -11.70 8.96
C LYS A 436 -42.22 -11.25 8.89
N ALA A 437 -41.99 -9.93 8.89
CA ALA A 437 -40.66 -9.34 8.84
C ALA A 437 -39.77 -10.07 9.84
N LYS A 438 -38.76 -10.79 9.33
CA LYS A 438 -37.71 -11.36 10.18
C LYS A 438 -37.12 -10.20 10.95
N LYS A 439 -36.94 -10.39 12.26
CA LYS A 439 -36.28 -9.45 13.17
C LYS A 439 -35.05 -8.89 12.45
N VAL A 440 -35.09 -7.59 12.12
CA VAL A 440 -33.97 -6.91 11.45
C VAL A 440 -32.75 -7.16 12.34
N LEU A 441 -31.62 -7.51 11.74
CA LEU A 441 -30.36 -7.58 12.48
C LEU A 441 -30.14 -6.18 13.08
N GLU A 442 -30.38 -6.02 14.37
CA GLU A 442 -30.22 -4.75 15.07
C GLU A 442 -28.72 -4.43 15.10
N THR A 443 -28.29 -3.53 14.20
CA THR A 443 -26.96 -2.93 14.27
C THR A 443 -26.87 -2.06 15.52
N LEU A 444 -25.66 -1.92 16.07
CA LEU A 444 -25.48 -1.07 17.24
C LEU A 444 -25.82 0.38 16.88
N PRO A 445 -26.50 1.12 17.79
CA PRO A 445 -26.84 2.50 17.52
C PRO A 445 -25.55 3.33 17.32
N PRO A 446 -25.61 4.36 16.46
CA PRO A 446 -24.47 5.21 16.22
C PRO A 446 -24.14 6.06 17.45
N THR A 447 -22.86 6.30 17.69
CA THR A 447 -22.36 7.13 18.78
C THR A 447 -21.96 8.50 18.24
N ARG A 448 -22.44 9.58 18.87
CA ARG A 448 -22.13 10.94 18.47
C ARG A 448 -20.90 11.48 19.21
N TYR A 449 -20.00 12.12 18.48
CA TYR A 449 -18.82 12.81 19.03
C TYR A 449 -18.73 14.23 18.49
N THR A 450 -18.50 15.19 19.39
CA THR A 450 -18.22 16.59 19.03
C THR A 450 -16.71 16.89 18.97
N ASN A 451 -15.88 15.97 19.48
CA ASN A 451 -14.42 16.08 19.54
C ASN A 451 -13.77 14.79 19.01
N TYR A 452 -12.90 14.92 18.00
CA TYR A 452 -12.22 13.79 17.38
C TYR A 452 -11.31 13.03 18.36
N SER A 453 -10.73 13.70 19.36
CA SER A 453 -9.86 13.05 20.34
C SER A 453 -10.61 12.09 21.27
N HIS A 454 -11.87 12.38 21.60
CA HIS A 454 -12.72 11.48 22.38
C HIS A 454 -13.07 10.23 21.55
N ALA A 455 -13.42 10.41 20.27
CA ALA A 455 -13.66 9.30 19.37
C ALA A 455 -12.41 8.42 19.22
N LEU A 456 -11.23 9.01 19.07
CA LEU A 456 -9.97 8.27 18.97
C LEU A 456 -9.66 7.45 20.22
N ARG A 457 -9.90 8.00 21.42
CA ARG A 457 -9.75 7.22 22.68
C ARG A 457 -10.66 5.99 22.66
N ASP A 458 -11.95 6.16 22.38
CA ASP A 458 -12.89 5.04 22.37
C ASP A 458 -12.57 3.98 21.29
N LEU A 459 -12.00 4.40 20.17
CA LEU A 459 -11.62 3.54 19.05
C LEU A 459 -10.35 2.72 19.33
N PHE A 460 -9.32 3.33 19.94
CA PHE A 460 -7.97 2.77 20.01
C PHE A 460 -7.51 2.42 21.43
N GLN A 461 -8.19 2.89 22.47
CA GLN A 461 -7.90 2.47 23.83
C GLN A 461 -8.23 0.98 23.99
N PRO A 462 -7.34 0.18 24.62
CA PRO A 462 -7.63 -1.22 24.90
C PRO A 462 -8.93 -1.33 25.70
N LYS A 463 -9.84 -2.18 25.24
CA LYS A 463 -11.00 -2.59 26.05
C LYS A 463 -10.56 -3.74 26.96
N PRO A 464 -10.99 -3.75 28.24
CA PRO A 464 -10.60 -4.75 29.21
C PRO A 464 -11.04 -6.16 28.84
#